data_AF-A0A931XZW2-F1
#
_entry.id   AF-A0A931XZW2-F1
#
_cell.length_a   1.000
_cell.length_b   1.000
_cell.length_c   1.000
_cell.angle_alpha   90.00
_cell.angle_beta   90.00
_cell.angle_gamma   90.00
#
_symmetry.space_group_name_H-M   'P 1'
#
loop_
_entity.id
_entity.type
_entity.pdbx_description
1 polymer ?
#
loop_
_entity_poly.entity_id
_entity_poly.type
_entity_poly.pdbx_seq_one_letter_code
_entity_poly.pdbx_strand_id
1 'polypeptide(L)'
;MDPLSTYDADRRSRDDEPPVSGSVQRGIALLGRLRHELELEVHLASSDAREEWSILAPKLQELERFRDASVHSVDELRDLIEEVSELHERVHRAHQR
;
A
#
# COMPACT_ATOMS: atom_id res chain seq x y z
N MET A 1 -45.66 -5.90 38.97
CA MET A 1 -44.67 -6.99 38.82
C MET A 1 -43.91 -6.67 37.55
N ASP A 2 -42.77 -6.01 37.69
CA ASP A 2 -41.85 -5.72 36.59
C ASP A 2 -40.75 -6.78 36.59
N PRO A 3 -40.48 -7.46 35.47
CA PRO A 3 -39.19 -8.10 35.26
C PRO A 3 -38.30 -7.15 34.46
N LEU A 4 -37.54 -6.33 35.18
CA LEU A 4 -36.29 -5.77 34.66
C LEU A 4 -35.27 -6.90 34.52
N SER A 5 -34.37 -6.69 33.55
CA SER A 5 -32.98 -7.15 33.62
C SER A 5 -32.75 -8.63 33.35
N THR A 6 -32.26 -8.94 32.15
CA THR A 6 -30.94 -9.55 31.89
C THR A 6 -30.96 -10.27 30.55
N TYR A 7 -30.67 -9.56 29.45
CA TYR A 7 -30.09 -10.20 28.27
C TYR A 7 -29.37 -9.18 27.39
N ASP A 8 -28.43 -8.45 27.99
CA ASP A 8 -27.52 -7.51 27.31
C ASP A 8 -26.09 -8.05 27.31
N ALA A 9 -25.95 -9.35 27.03
CA ALA A 9 -24.70 -10.09 27.15
C ALA A 9 -24.19 -10.68 25.82
N ASP A 10 -24.69 -10.24 24.67
CA ASP A 10 -24.22 -10.69 23.35
C ASP A 10 -23.56 -9.56 22.54
N ARG A 11 -22.99 -8.56 23.23
CA ARG A 11 -22.30 -7.41 22.62
C ARG A 11 -20.79 -7.40 22.82
N ARG A 12 -20.18 -8.56 23.06
CA ARG A 12 -18.72 -8.67 23.12
C ARG A 12 -18.19 -9.59 22.02
N SER A 13 -17.23 -9.04 21.26
CA SER A 13 -16.32 -9.72 20.34
C SER A 13 -16.63 -9.64 18.83
N ARG A 14 -17.04 -8.46 18.35
CA ARG A 14 -16.89 -8.10 16.92
C ARG A 14 -16.05 -6.83 16.68
N ASP A 15 -15.31 -6.37 17.69
CA ASP A 15 -14.48 -5.16 17.64
C ASP A 15 -12.96 -5.45 17.66
N ASP A 16 -12.54 -6.67 17.32
CA ASP A 16 -11.11 -7.07 17.23
C ASP A 16 -10.62 -7.24 15.78
N GLU A 17 -11.35 -6.72 14.79
CA GLU A 17 -10.77 -6.52 13.46
C GLU A 17 -10.09 -5.14 13.45
N PRO A 18 -8.75 -5.03 13.39
CA PRO A 18 -8.12 -3.74 13.16
C PRO A 18 -8.73 -3.18 11.87
N PRO A 19 -9.08 -1.88 11.79
CA PRO A 19 -9.73 -1.36 10.61
C PRO A 19 -8.78 -1.57 9.45
N VAL A 20 -9.12 -2.50 8.54
CA VAL A 20 -8.35 -2.86 7.34
C VAL A 20 -7.91 -1.58 6.59
N SER A 21 -8.76 -0.55 6.67
CA SER A 21 -8.54 0.83 6.24
C SER A 21 -7.19 1.44 6.68
N GLY A 22 -6.74 1.24 7.92
CA GLY A 22 -5.52 1.85 8.46
C GLY A 22 -4.23 1.21 7.95
N SER A 23 -4.22 -0.10 7.72
CA SER A 23 -3.06 -0.80 7.11
C SER A 23 -2.96 -0.49 5.62
N VAL A 24 -4.09 -0.43 4.92
CA VAL A 24 -4.15 -0.04 3.50
C VAL A 24 -3.67 1.40 3.31
N GLN A 25 -4.12 2.34 4.15
CA GLN A 25 -3.66 3.74 4.09
C GLN A 25 -2.15 3.89 4.31
N ARG A 26 -1.58 3.13 5.24
CA ARG A 26 -0.12 3.10 5.44
C ARG A 26 0.61 2.52 4.23
N GLY A 27 0.09 1.45 3.62
CA GLY A 27 0.64 0.86 2.41
C GLY A 27 0.63 1.83 1.23
N ILE A 28 -0.49 2.53 1.01
CA ILE A 28 -0.61 3.56 -0.04
C ILE A 28 0.37 4.72 0.21
N ALA A 29 0.48 5.19 1.46
CA ALA A 29 1.43 6.26 1.81
C ALA A 29 2.89 5.84 1.56
N LEU A 30 3.23 4.58 1.86
CA LEU A 30 4.55 4.02 1.56
C LEU A 30 4.81 3.96 0.05
N LEU A 31 3.84 3.48 -0.74
CA LEU A 31 3.94 3.44 -2.20
C LEU A 31 4.16 4.83 -2.81
N GLY A 32 3.41 5.84 -2.34
CA GLY A 32 3.56 7.20 -2.84
C GLY A 32 4.96 7.78 -2.55
N ARG A 33 5.53 7.46 -1.38
CA ARG A 33 6.90 7.82 -1.05
C ARG A 33 7.92 7.11 -1.95
N LEU A 34 7.82 5.79 -2.08
CA LEU A 34 8.73 4.98 -2.90
C LEU A 34 8.68 5.39 -4.37
N ARG A 35 7.50 5.71 -4.90
CA ARG A 35 7.37 6.31 -6.24
C ARG A 35 8.19 7.58 -6.34
N HIS A 36 8.03 8.51 -5.41
CA HIS A 36 8.72 9.79 -5.49
C HIS A 36 10.24 9.62 -5.45
N GLU A 37 10.72 8.73 -4.59
CA GLU A 37 12.14 8.36 -4.53
C GLU A 37 12.61 7.71 -5.84
N LEU A 38 11.84 6.78 -6.41
CA LEU A 38 12.12 6.16 -7.71
C LEU A 38 12.08 7.15 -8.88
N GLU A 39 11.14 8.09 -8.92
CA GLU A 39 11.09 9.13 -9.95
C GLU A 39 12.39 9.95 -9.96
N LEU A 40 12.94 10.25 -8.78
CA LEU A 40 14.20 10.98 -8.66
C LEU A 40 15.40 10.13 -9.11
N GLU A 41 15.44 8.85 -8.74
CA GLU A 41 16.60 7.99 -8.98
C GLU A 41 16.61 7.35 -10.38
N VAL A 42 15.45 7.05 -10.98
CA VAL A 42 15.36 6.31 -12.25
C VAL A 42 15.92 7.11 -13.44
N HIS A 43 15.91 8.44 -13.35
CA HIS A 43 16.51 9.32 -14.36
C HIS A 43 18.02 9.11 -14.49
N LEU A 44 18.65 8.54 -13.46
CA LEU A 44 20.08 8.23 -13.42
C LEU A 44 20.35 6.71 -13.49
N ALA A 45 19.30 5.89 -13.58
CA ALA A 45 19.39 4.44 -13.55
C ALA A 45 19.65 3.81 -14.94
N SER A 46 19.97 2.51 -14.94
CA SER A 46 20.15 1.68 -16.13
C SER A 46 18.88 1.61 -16.98
N SER A 47 19.01 1.23 -18.25
CA SER A 47 17.87 1.09 -19.18
C SER A 47 16.82 0.10 -18.66
N ASP A 48 17.24 -1.01 -18.05
CA ASP A 48 16.33 -2.03 -17.50
C ASP A 48 15.46 -1.47 -16.36
N ALA A 49 16.04 -0.66 -15.47
CA ALA A 49 15.31 -0.03 -14.37
C ALA A 49 14.31 1.03 -14.89
N ARG A 50 14.64 1.73 -15.98
CA ARG A 50 13.70 2.66 -16.63
C ARG A 50 12.54 1.93 -17.30
N GLU A 51 12.79 0.76 -17.87
CA GLU A 51 11.77 -0.07 -18.50
C GLU A 51 10.79 -0.63 -17.45
N GLU A 52 11.29 -1.23 -16.37
CA GLU A 52 10.46 -1.65 -15.23
C GLU A 52 9.67 -0.48 -14.62
N TRP A 53 10.33 0.68 -14.46
CA TRP A 53 9.66 1.88 -13.98
C TRP A 53 8.52 2.33 -14.89
N SER A 54 8.69 2.25 -16.21
CA SER A 54 7.65 2.62 -17.18
C SER A 54 6.38 1.77 -17.06
N ILE A 55 6.50 0.54 -16.53
CA ILE A 55 5.39 -0.39 -16.31
C ILE A 55 4.74 -0.15 -14.93
N LEU A 56 5.54 0.12 -13.90
CA LEU A 56 5.07 0.28 -12.52
C LEU A 56 4.51 1.67 -12.21
N ALA A 57 5.08 2.73 -12.78
CA ALA A 57 4.64 4.11 -12.58
C ALA A 57 3.14 4.34 -12.86
N PRO A 58 2.55 3.88 -14.00
CA PRO A 58 1.12 4.06 -14.25
C PRO A 58 0.24 3.28 -13.27
N LYS A 59 0.64 2.06 -12.86
CA LYS A 59 -0.08 1.26 -11.84
C LYS A 59 -0.11 1.99 -10.50
N LEU A 60 1.00 2.59 -10.09
CA LEU A 60 1.09 3.39 -8.86
C LEU A 60 0.23 4.65 -8.92
N GLN A 61 0.19 5.30 -10.09
CA GLN A 61 -0.62 6.49 -10.30
C GLN A 61 -2.12 6.17 -10.29
N GLU A 62 -2.52 5.01 -10.81
CA GLU A 62 -3.88 4.49 -10.66
C GLU A 62 -4.21 4.22 -9.20
N LEU A 63 -3.35 3.51 -8.47
CA LEU A 63 -3.59 3.16 -7.08
C LEU A 63 -3.71 4.40 -6.16
N GLU A 64 -2.96 5.46 -6.43
CA GLU A 64 -3.13 6.73 -5.73
C GLU A 64 -4.44 7.45 -6.06
N ARG A 65 -4.93 7.37 -7.30
CA ARG A 65 -6.28 7.87 -7.65
C ARG A 65 -7.36 7.04 -6.93
N PHE A 66 -7.10 5.76 -6.70
CA PHE A 66 -7.96 4.87 -5.93
C PHE A 66 -7.76 4.97 -4.41
N ARG A 67 -6.87 5.84 -3.90
CA ARG A 67 -6.82 6.18 -2.45
C ARG A 67 -8.19 6.64 -1.92
N ASP A 68 -9.01 7.21 -2.80
CA ASP A 68 -10.37 7.67 -2.51
C ASP A 68 -11.44 6.60 -2.80
N ALA A 69 -11.08 5.47 -3.41
CA ALA A 69 -11.97 4.38 -3.77
C ALA A 69 -11.42 3.04 -3.22
N SER A 70 -11.93 2.65 -2.05
CA SER A 70 -11.54 1.48 -1.22
C SER A 70 -11.67 0.08 -1.86
N VAL A 71 -11.44 -0.08 -3.17
CA VAL A 71 -11.89 -1.23 -3.97
C VAL A 71 -10.79 -2.28 -4.22
N HIS A 72 -9.52 -2.00 -3.92
CA HIS A 72 -8.46 -3.00 -4.12
C HIS A 72 -8.34 -3.98 -2.97
N SER A 73 -8.06 -5.25 -3.31
CA SER A 73 -7.77 -6.29 -2.32
C SER A 73 -6.45 -5.95 -1.60
N VAL A 74 -6.38 -6.26 -0.31
CA VAL A 74 -5.17 -6.02 0.50
C VAL A 74 -3.96 -6.77 -0.08
N ASP A 75 -4.20 -7.91 -0.75
CA ASP A 75 -3.16 -8.69 -1.41
C ASP A 75 -2.58 -7.99 -2.64
N GLU A 76 -3.40 -7.40 -3.52
CA GLU A 76 -2.91 -6.60 -4.66
C GLU A 76 -2.04 -5.41 -4.21
N LEU A 77 -2.42 -4.76 -3.10
CA LEU A 77 -1.64 -3.68 -2.53
C LEU A 77 -0.29 -4.18 -2.00
N ARG A 78 -0.29 -5.33 -1.32
CA ARG A 78 0.93 -5.92 -0.75
C ARG A 78 1.91 -6.31 -1.87
N ASP A 79 1.41 -6.97 -2.90
CA ASP A 79 2.25 -7.44 -4.00
C ASP A 79 2.86 -6.23 -4.75
N LEU A 80 2.10 -5.14 -4.95
CA LEU A 80 2.64 -3.91 -5.54
C LEU A 80 3.66 -3.21 -4.63
N ILE A 81 3.48 -3.23 -3.30
CA ILE A 81 4.48 -2.71 -2.35
C ILE A 81 5.78 -3.48 -2.46
N GLU A 82 5.70 -4.81 -2.59
CA GLU A 82 6.88 -5.67 -2.73
C GLU A 82 7.62 -5.37 -4.04
N GLU A 83 6.93 -5.39 -5.18
CA GLU A 83 7.52 -5.10 -6.50
C GLU A 83 8.24 -3.73 -6.53
N VAL A 84 7.62 -2.70 -5.95
CA VAL A 84 8.17 -1.34 -5.93
C VAL A 84 9.35 -1.21 -4.97
N SER A 85 9.30 -1.88 -3.82
CA SER A 85 10.40 -1.90 -2.86
C SER A 85 11.64 -2.57 -3.43
N GLU A 86 11.46 -3.70 -4.14
CA GLU A 86 12.56 -4.40 -4.80
C GLU A 86 13.22 -3.56 -5.89
N LEU A 87 12.41 -2.87 -6.71
CA LEU A 87 12.94 -1.96 -7.73
C LEU A 87 13.72 -0.80 -7.08
N HIS A 88 13.19 -0.20 -6.03
CA HIS A 88 13.87 0.87 -5.29
C HIS A 88 15.22 0.40 -4.73
N GLU A 89 15.29 -0.76 -4.09
CA GLU A 89 16.56 -1.29 -3.58
C GLU A 89 17.59 -1.59 -4.69
N ARG A 90 17.13 -2.06 -5.86
CA ARG A 90 17.99 -2.30 -7.01
C ARG A 90 18.56 -1.00 -7.58
N VAL A 91 17.71 0.01 -7.77
CA VAL A 91 18.11 1.33 -8.28
C VAL A 91 19.07 2.00 -7.30
N HIS A 92 18.73 1.99 -6.01
CA HIS A 92 19.55 2.58 -4.97
C HIS A 92 20.94 1.93 -4.87
N ARG A 93 21.03 0.59 -4.96
CA ARG A 93 22.32 -0.13 -5.00
C ARG A 93 23.15 0.18 -6.24
N ALA A 94 22.51 0.38 -7.39
CA ALA A 94 23.21 0.77 -8.61
C ALA A 94 23.77 2.20 -8.53
N HIS A 95 23.14 3.06 -7.72
CA HIS A 95 23.54 4.46 -7.53
C HIS A 95 24.72 4.65 -6.56
N GLN A 96 24.92 3.73 -5.61
CA GLN A 96 25.99 3.79 -4.61
C GLN A 96 27.34 3.18 -5.05
N ARG A 97 27.45 2.67 -6.29
CA ARG A 97 28.68 2.13 -6.87
C ARG A 97 29.39 3.14 -7.74
#